data_AF-A0A7C6HV00-F1
#
_entry.id   AF-A0A7C6HV00-F1
#
_cell.length_a   1.000
_cell.length_b   1.000
_cell.length_c   1.000
_cell.angle_alpha   90.00
_cell.angle_beta   90.00
_cell.angle_gamma   90.00
#
_symmetry.space_group_name_H-M   'P 1'
#
loop_
_entity.id
_entity.type
_entity.pdbx_description
1 polymer ?
#
loop_
_entity_poly.entity_id
_entity_poly.type
_entity_poly.pdbx_seq_one_letter_code
_entity_poly.pdbx_strand_id
1 'polypeptide(L)'
;MFEIIFYFALLAIFILFFVFLNRTLKKDKKYADEWSKKLQEHKKMHNVPADAFNVTLYSDFTKEYGTRSYLWCDRGLLKILPYEFLGGNLISIDLRNINYFTQKGDFYTETSISGGGGGGRSVKGAVIGGIIAGGAGAVIGSRKKTDPIKTENHVVDKRKTIIEYRSVNNPKNYIFLDSGAYNYLMQMIPEKERDLRY
;
A
#
# COMPACT_ATOMS: atom_id res chain seq x y z
N MET A 1 15.07 8.83 -54.54
CA MET A 1 16.04 7.88 -53.98
C MET A 1 16.32 8.14 -52.50
N PHE A 2 16.56 9.39 -52.08
CA PHE A 2 16.75 9.75 -50.66
C PHE A 2 15.56 9.42 -49.74
N GLU A 3 14.31 9.64 -50.18
CA GLU A 3 13.13 9.33 -49.37
C GLU A 3 12.99 7.84 -49.05
N ILE A 4 13.28 6.97 -50.03
CA ILE A 4 13.22 5.52 -49.84
C ILE A 4 14.24 5.07 -48.80
N ILE A 5 15.46 5.60 -48.85
CA ILE A 5 16.52 5.30 -47.86
C ILE A 5 16.11 5.77 -46.46
N PHE A 6 15.45 6.92 -46.35
CA PHE A 6 14.95 7.45 -45.08
C PHE A 6 13.88 6.53 -44.45
N TYR A 7 12.92 6.03 -45.23
CA TYR A 7 11.91 5.09 -44.73
C TYR A 7 12.51 3.75 -44.29
N PHE A 8 13.52 3.23 -45.01
CA PHE A 8 14.24 2.03 -44.58
C PHE A 8 15.01 2.25 -43.27
N ALA A 9 15.62 3.43 -43.08
CA ALA A 9 16.27 3.78 -41.83
C ALA A 9 15.28 3.88 -40.65
N LEU A 10 14.12 4.52 -40.85
CA LEU A 10 13.06 4.57 -39.82
C LEU A 10 12.52 3.19 -39.48
N LEU A 11 12.31 2.33 -40.47
CA LEU A 11 11.87 0.95 -40.26
C LEU A 11 12.89 0.15 -39.44
N ALA A 12 14.19 0.29 -39.75
CA ALA A 12 15.25 -0.36 -39.00
C ALA A 12 15.30 0.11 -37.53
N ILE A 13 15.15 1.42 -37.28
CA ILE A 13 15.07 1.98 -35.92
C ILE A 13 13.84 1.43 -35.19
N PHE A 14 12.68 1.37 -35.84
CA PHE A 14 11.45 0.84 -35.25
C PHE A 14 11.60 -0.66 -34.89
N ILE A 15 12.21 -1.47 -35.77
CA ILE A 15 12.49 -2.89 -35.49
C ILE A 15 13.44 -3.03 -34.30
N LEU A 16 14.52 -2.24 -34.24
CA LEU A 16 15.45 -2.27 -33.12
C LEU A 16 14.78 -1.86 -31.80
N PHE A 17 13.96 -0.82 -31.82
CA PHE A 17 13.18 -0.38 -30.66
C PHE A 17 12.20 -1.48 -30.21
N PHE A 18 11.48 -2.11 -31.13
CA PHE A 18 10.55 -3.19 -30.82
C PHE A 18 11.25 -4.43 -30.24
N VAL A 19 12.42 -4.80 -30.78
CA VAL A 19 13.25 -5.88 -30.24
C VAL A 19 13.75 -5.54 -28.85
N PHE A 20 14.18 -4.30 -28.61
CA PHE A 20 14.60 -3.82 -27.30
C PHE A 20 13.47 -3.90 -26.28
N LEU A 21 12.28 -3.38 -26.61
CA LEU A 21 11.10 -3.41 -25.74
C LEU A 21 10.65 -4.84 -25.41
N ASN A 22 10.66 -5.74 -26.40
CA ASN A 22 10.35 -7.16 -26.13
C ASN A 22 11.38 -7.84 -25.22
N ARG A 23 12.65 -7.44 -25.31
CA ARG A 23 13.69 -7.97 -24.40
C ARG A 23 13.49 -7.47 -22.98
N THR A 24 13.12 -6.21 -22.77
CA THR A 24 12.85 -5.69 -21.41
C THR A 24 11.64 -6.40 -20.81
N LEU A 25 10.53 -6.51 -21.55
CA LEU A 25 9.33 -7.21 -21.09
C LEU A 25 9.60 -8.69 -20.74
N LYS A 26 10.41 -9.39 -21.54
CA LYS A 26 10.80 -10.79 -21.24
C LYS A 26 11.65 -10.89 -19.97
N LYS A 27 12.57 -9.94 -19.75
CA LYS A 27 13.36 -9.89 -18.51
C LYS A 27 12.45 -9.65 -17.32
N ASP A 28 11.57 -8.66 -17.38
CA ASP A 28 10.65 -8.31 -16.30
C ASP A 28 9.73 -9.49 -15.94
N LYS A 29 9.21 -10.20 -16.95
CA LYS A 29 8.42 -11.41 -16.74
C LYS A 29 9.24 -12.51 -16.04
N LYS A 30 10.46 -12.77 -16.50
CA LYS A 30 11.34 -13.78 -15.87
C LYS A 30 11.64 -13.42 -14.40
N TYR A 31 11.92 -12.15 -14.11
CA TYR A 31 12.12 -11.68 -12.73
C TYR A 31 10.86 -11.85 -11.88
N ALA A 32 9.68 -11.53 -12.41
CA ALA A 32 8.41 -11.72 -11.72
C ALA A 32 8.13 -13.20 -11.43
N ASP A 33 8.38 -14.09 -12.40
CA ASP A 33 8.22 -15.54 -12.25
C ASP A 33 9.18 -16.09 -11.18
N GLU A 34 10.46 -15.71 -11.22
CA GLU A 34 11.47 -16.10 -10.22
C GLU A 34 11.10 -15.59 -8.82
N TRP A 35 10.67 -14.33 -8.70
CA TRP A 35 10.24 -13.76 -7.43
C TRP A 35 9.00 -14.48 -6.88
N SER A 36 8.03 -14.79 -7.74
CA SER A 36 6.82 -15.53 -7.35
C SER A 36 7.15 -16.92 -6.80
N LYS A 37 8.11 -17.62 -7.43
CA LYS A 37 8.57 -18.94 -6.98
C LYS A 37 9.23 -18.85 -5.60
N LYS A 38 10.16 -17.91 -5.42
CA LYS A 38 10.83 -17.70 -4.13
C LYS A 38 9.85 -17.31 -3.03
N LEU A 39 8.85 -16.48 -3.35
CA LEU A 39 7.80 -16.10 -2.40
C LEU A 39 6.96 -17.32 -1.99
N GLN A 40 6.60 -18.19 -2.94
CA GLN A 40 5.88 -19.43 -2.63
C GLN A 40 6.70 -20.38 -1.76
N GLU A 41 8.00 -20.51 -2.03
CA GLU A 41 8.93 -21.28 -1.19
C GLU A 41 9.01 -20.68 0.23
N HIS A 42 9.14 -19.36 0.35
CA HIS A 42 9.16 -18.65 1.63
C HIS A 42 7.86 -18.84 2.43
N LYS A 43 6.70 -18.76 1.76
CA LYS A 43 5.39 -19.06 2.39
C LYS A 43 5.32 -20.49 2.92
N LYS A 44 5.80 -21.47 2.13
CA LYS A 44 5.82 -22.88 2.53
C LYS A 44 6.74 -23.12 3.72
N MET A 45 7.94 -22.53 3.72
CA MET A 45 8.90 -22.67 4.83
C MET A 45 8.32 -22.22 6.17
N HIS A 46 7.49 -21.16 6.17
CA HIS A 46 6.88 -20.60 7.37
C HIS A 46 5.43 -21.03 7.62
N ASN A 47 4.91 -21.98 6.85
CA ASN A 47 3.51 -22.46 6.93
C ASN A 47 2.49 -21.30 6.90
N VAL A 48 2.70 -20.33 6.01
CA VAL A 48 1.78 -19.19 5.86
C VAL A 48 0.46 -19.71 5.26
N PRO A 49 -0.69 -19.49 5.93
CA PRO A 49 -1.96 -19.99 5.44
C PRO A 49 -2.44 -19.19 4.21
N ALA A 50 -3.38 -19.76 3.46
CA ALA A 50 -3.85 -19.16 2.21
C ALA A 50 -4.62 -17.84 2.44
N ASP A 51 -5.26 -17.71 3.59
CA ASP A 51 -6.05 -16.57 4.05
C ASP A 51 -5.24 -15.56 4.89
N ALA A 52 -3.90 -15.69 4.94
CA ALA A 52 -3.05 -14.73 5.64
C ALA A 52 -3.28 -13.31 5.11
N PHE A 53 -3.49 -12.37 6.03
CA PHE A 53 -3.81 -10.99 5.72
C PHE A 53 -2.57 -10.22 5.29
N ASN A 54 -2.65 -9.45 4.21
CA ASN A 54 -1.53 -8.63 3.73
C ASN A 54 -1.50 -7.31 4.46
N VAL A 55 -0.34 -6.97 5.03
CA VAL A 55 -0.12 -5.72 5.78
C VAL A 55 1.25 -5.12 5.47
N THR A 56 1.40 -3.86 5.81
CA THR A 56 2.67 -3.14 5.81
C THR A 56 3.18 -3.05 7.25
N LEU A 57 4.38 -3.58 7.50
CA LEU A 57 5.06 -3.50 8.78
C LEU A 57 6.02 -2.32 8.80
N TYR A 58 5.84 -1.41 9.76
CA TYR A 58 6.70 -0.24 9.92
C TYR A 58 7.71 -0.46 11.05
N SER A 59 8.94 0.03 10.88
CA SER A 59 9.96 -0.01 11.93
C SER A 59 9.58 0.87 13.13
N ASP A 60 8.84 1.95 12.89
CA ASP A 60 8.35 2.87 13.90
C ASP A 60 7.06 3.59 13.46
N PHE A 61 6.46 4.35 14.39
CA PHE A 61 5.24 5.09 14.14
C PHE A 61 5.40 6.25 13.14
N THR A 62 6.59 6.81 12.96
CA THR A 62 6.81 8.00 12.11
C THR A 62 7.19 7.67 10.67
N LYS A 63 7.61 6.43 10.36
CA LYS A 63 7.98 6.04 8.98
C LYS A 63 6.81 6.05 8.02
N GLU A 64 6.98 6.69 6.87
CA GLU A 64 5.98 6.64 5.80
C GLU A 64 6.03 5.34 4.98
N TYR A 65 7.18 4.68 4.98
CA TYR A 65 7.42 3.44 4.24
C TYR A 65 7.61 2.27 5.22
N GLY A 66 7.09 1.10 4.85
CA GLY A 66 7.23 -0.12 5.62
C GLY A 66 7.45 -1.32 4.70
N THR A 67 7.60 -2.49 5.31
CA THR A 67 7.87 -3.74 4.62
C THR A 67 6.57 -4.53 4.45
N ARG A 68 6.25 -4.92 3.22
CA ARG A 68 5.11 -5.80 2.96
C ARG A 68 5.29 -7.14 3.68
N SER A 69 4.24 -7.52 4.39
CA SER A 69 4.25 -8.64 5.33
C SER A 69 2.93 -9.40 5.30
N TYR A 70 2.96 -10.67 5.68
CA TYR A 70 1.77 -11.47 6.00
C TYR A 70 1.48 -11.38 7.50
N LEU A 71 0.21 -11.27 7.86
CA LEU A 71 -0.31 -11.27 9.23
C LEU A 71 -1.34 -12.40 9.36
N TRP A 72 -1.19 -13.26 10.36
CA TRP A 72 -2.20 -14.26 10.67
C TRP A 72 -2.16 -14.68 12.14
N CYS A 73 -3.23 -15.31 12.62
CA CYS A 73 -3.25 -15.95 13.93
C CYS A 73 -3.23 -17.46 13.76
N ASP A 74 -2.41 -18.16 14.54
CA ASP A 74 -2.33 -19.61 14.53
C ASP A 74 -1.97 -20.12 15.93
N ARG A 75 -2.77 -21.04 16.47
CA ARG A 75 -2.56 -21.69 17.79
C ARG A 75 -2.25 -20.70 18.94
N GLY A 76 -2.99 -19.59 19.01
CA GLY A 76 -2.80 -18.58 20.06
C GLY A 76 -1.56 -17.70 19.88
N LEU A 77 -0.97 -17.68 18.69
CA LEU A 77 0.12 -16.80 18.31
C LEU A 77 -0.34 -15.84 17.20
N LEU A 78 -0.03 -14.55 17.35
CA LEU A 78 -0.01 -13.60 16.25
C LEU A 78 1.32 -13.73 15.51
N LYS A 79 1.27 -13.97 14.21
CA LYS A 79 2.44 -14.19 13.36
C LYS A 79 2.53 -13.11 12.29
N ILE A 80 3.73 -12.56 12.10
CA ILE A 80 4.04 -11.56 11.08
C ILE A 80 5.27 -11.99 10.30
N LEU A 81 5.14 -12.12 8.98
CA LEU A 81 6.24 -12.53 8.11
C LEU A 81 6.50 -11.47 7.04
N PRO A 82 7.60 -10.70 7.15
CA PRO A 82 8.01 -9.78 6.09
C PRO A 82 8.45 -10.55 4.86
N TYR A 83 7.95 -10.18 3.68
CA TYR A 83 8.25 -10.88 2.42
C TYR A 83 8.84 -9.99 1.33
N GLU A 84 8.81 -8.66 1.47
CA GLU A 84 9.33 -7.75 0.45
C GLU A 84 10.81 -7.99 0.12
N PHE A 85 11.61 -8.36 1.13
CA PHE A 85 13.03 -8.68 0.97
C PHE A 85 13.36 -10.17 1.15
N LEU A 86 12.36 -11.06 1.27
CA LEU A 86 12.51 -12.53 1.42
C LEU A 86 13.59 -12.99 2.44
N GLY A 87 13.89 -12.15 3.44
CA GLY A 87 14.90 -12.40 4.47
C GLY A 87 14.50 -11.87 5.85
N GLY A 88 13.22 -11.51 6.01
CA GLY A 88 12.67 -11.10 7.30
C GLY A 88 12.38 -12.32 8.16
N ASN A 89 12.79 -12.27 9.43
CA ASN A 89 12.46 -13.32 10.38
C ASN A 89 10.96 -13.31 10.69
N LEU A 90 10.39 -14.50 10.90
CA LEU A 90 9.03 -14.65 11.41
C LEU A 90 8.93 -14.05 12.81
N ILE A 91 8.11 -13.02 12.96
CA ILE A 91 7.75 -12.46 14.26
C ILE A 91 6.58 -13.30 14.80
N SER A 92 6.71 -13.83 16.01
CA SER A 92 5.65 -14.60 16.69
C SER A 92 5.42 -14.06 18.08
N ILE A 93 4.18 -13.71 18.38
CA ILE A 93 3.77 -13.13 19.67
C ILE A 93 2.60 -13.93 20.22
N ASP A 94 2.73 -14.41 21.45
CA ASP A 94 1.61 -15.04 22.16
C ASP A 94 0.50 -14.01 22.39
N LEU A 95 -0.74 -14.36 22.03
CA LEU A 95 -1.89 -13.46 22.20
C LEU A 95 -2.09 -13.04 23.66
N ARG A 96 -1.68 -13.88 24.63
CA ARG A 96 -1.71 -13.55 26.07
C ARG A 96 -0.71 -12.46 26.46
N ASN A 97 0.36 -12.32 25.68
CA ASN A 97 1.38 -11.30 25.87
C ASN A 97 1.02 -9.98 25.17
N ILE A 98 -0.01 -9.97 24.31
CA ILE A 98 -0.57 -8.72 23.76
C ILE A 98 -1.36 -8.03 24.87
N ASN A 99 -0.96 -6.80 25.18
CA ASN A 99 -1.64 -5.97 26.16
C ASN A 99 -2.88 -5.36 25.53
N TYR A 100 -2.70 -4.68 24.40
CA TYR A 100 -3.78 -4.12 23.60
C TYR A 100 -3.33 -3.82 22.16
N PHE A 101 -4.28 -3.55 21.30
CA PHE A 101 -4.06 -2.86 20.03
C PHE A 101 -4.98 -1.63 19.91
N THR A 102 -4.55 -0.65 19.13
CA THR A 102 -5.28 0.60 18.87
C THR A 102 -4.94 1.11 17.48
N GLN A 103 -5.74 2.03 16.95
CA GLN A 103 -5.41 2.76 15.73
C GLN A 103 -5.12 4.23 16.03
N LYS A 104 -4.12 4.82 15.36
CA LYS A 104 -3.78 6.24 15.50
C LYS A 104 -3.25 6.80 14.19
N GLY A 105 -3.60 8.05 13.88
CA GLY A 105 -3.10 8.81 12.74
C GLY A 105 -4.23 9.55 12.03
N ASP A 106 -3.90 10.16 10.90
CA ASP A 106 -4.83 11.04 10.19
C ASP A 106 -5.61 10.27 9.12
N PHE A 107 -6.88 10.62 8.96
CA PHE A 107 -7.72 10.16 7.87
C PHE A 107 -8.43 11.38 7.28
N TYR A 108 -8.09 11.73 6.04
CA TYR A 108 -8.60 12.94 5.40
C TYR A 108 -8.73 12.77 3.89
N THR A 109 -9.42 13.69 3.23
CA THR A 109 -9.54 13.72 1.77
C THR A 109 -8.89 14.98 1.23
N GLU A 110 -8.03 14.85 0.22
CA GLU A 110 -7.47 15.95 -0.54
C GLU A 110 -8.26 16.12 -1.83
N THR A 111 -8.76 17.32 -2.09
CA THR A 111 -9.45 17.63 -3.35
C THR A 111 -8.54 18.48 -4.24
N SER A 112 -8.12 17.94 -5.37
CA SER A 112 -7.37 18.67 -6.40
C SER A 112 -8.32 19.20 -7.46
N ILE A 113 -8.38 20.52 -7.63
CA ILE A 113 -9.18 21.18 -8.67
C ILE A 113 -8.22 21.78 -9.70
N SER A 114 -8.38 21.42 -10.98
CA SER A 114 -7.59 21.97 -12.09
C SER A 114 -8.51 22.44 -13.23
N GLY A 115 -8.14 23.50 -13.96
CA GLY A 115 -8.92 24.10 -15.06
C GLY A 115 -9.48 25.50 -14.74
N GLY A 116 -10.24 26.10 -15.66
CA GLY A 116 -10.99 27.34 -15.40
C GLY A 116 -10.31 28.69 -15.70
N GLY A 117 -9.14 28.73 -16.36
CA GLY A 117 -8.62 29.95 -17.01
C GLY A 117 -8.27 31.16 -16.11
N GLY A 118 -8.27 31.03 -14.79
CA GLY A 118 -7.82 32.05 -13.84
C GLY A 118 -6.84 31.45 -12.85
N GLY A 119 -5.64 32.02 -12.75
CA GLY A 119 -4.58 31.54 -11.88
C GLY A 119 -5.07 31.29 -10.45
N GLY A 120 -4.89 30.07 -9.96
CA GLY A 120 -5.30 29.72 -8.61
C GLY A 120 -5.04 28.26 -8.30
N ARG A 121 -3.79 27.94 -7.91
CA ARG A 121 -3.57 26.83 -6.97
C ARG A 121 -4.29 27.21 -5.68
N SER A 122 -5.53 26.76 -5.49
CA SER A 122 -6.17 26.85 -4.18
C SER A 122 -5.69 25.69 -3.32
N VAL A 123 -4.42 25.79 -2.89
CA VAL A 123 -3.90 25.02 -1.76
C VAL A 123 -4.42 25.73 -0.52
N LYS A 124 -5.60 25.35 -0.01
CA LYS A 124 -5.99 25.59 1.39
C LYS A 124 -7.32 24.91 1.71
N GLY A 125 -7.20 23.89 2.56
CA GLY A 125 -8.17 23.42 3.55
C GLY A 125 -9.65 23.60 3.23
N ALA A 126 -10.28 22.54 2.74
CA ALA A 126 -11.70 22.32 2.92
C ALA A 126 -11.89 20.91 3.53
N VAL A 127 -12.18 20.88 4.82
CA VAL A 127 -12.56 19.68 5.58
C VAL A 127 -14.03 19.40 5.28
N ILE A 128 -14.33 18.29 4.61
CA ILE A 128 -15.69 17.75 4.51
C ILE A 128 -15.62 16.29 4.96
N GLY A 129 -16.24 16.00 6.09
CA GLY A 129 -16.39 14.66 6.63
C GLY A 129 -17.55 13.91 5.94
N GLY A 130 -17.27 12.67 5.55
CA GLY A 130 -18.26 11.63 5.23
C GLY A 130 -18.72 11.57 3.77
N ILE A 131 -18.25 10.59 3.01
CA ILE A 131 -18.93 9.30 2.74
C ILE A 131 -18.08 8.45 1.80
N ILE A 132 -18.21 7.15 2.02
CA ILE A 132 -17.54 5.97 1.48
C ILE A 132 -17.90 5.70 0.00
N ALA A 133 -16.90 5.14 -0.71
CA ALA A 133 -16.95 4.29 -1.91
C ALA A 133 -17.36 4.86 -3.29
N GLY A 134 -16.42 4.69 -4.24
CA GLY A 134 -16.74 4.13 -5.56
C GLY A 134 -16.81 5.10 -6.73
N GLY A 135 -15.67 5.36 -7.36
CA GLY A 135 -15.58 5.68 -8.80
C GLY A 135 -16.09 7.05 -9.27
N ALA A 136 -15.33 7.62 -10.22
CA ALA A 136 -15.66 8.78 -11.05
C ALA A 136 -15.58 10.17 -10.36
N GLY A 137 -14.48 10.89 -10.66
CA GLY A 137 -14.43 12.34 -10.48
C GLY A 137 -15.54 13.01 -11.28
N ALA A 138 -16.31 13.86 -10.62
CA ALA A 138 -17.35 14.64 -11.26
C ALA A 138 -16.69 15.70 -12.18
N VAL A 139 -16.86 15.56 -13.49
CA VAL A 139 -16.57 16.63 -14.45
C VAL A 139 -17.77 17.57 -14.47
N ILE A 140 -17.69 18.67 -13.72
CA ILE A 140 -18.72 19.72 -13.78
C ILE A 140 -18.43 20.56 -15.03
N GLY A 141 -19.22 20.33 -16.08
CA GLY A 141 -19.13 21.07 -17.33
C GLY A 141 -19.52 22.54 -17.13
N SER A 142 -18.54 23.41 -16.90
CA SER A 142 -18.73 24.85 -17.12
C SER A 142 -18.51 25.16 -18.59
N ARG A 143 -19.46 25.88 -19.18
CA ARG A 143 -19.64 26.03 -20.62
C ARG A 143 -18.44 26.73 -21.29
N LYS A 144 -18.18 26.28 -22.53
CA LYS A 144 -17.59 26.99 -23.67
C LYS A 144 -16.40 27.92 -23.37
N LYS A 145 -15.22 27.43 -23.80
CA LYS A 145 -13.99 28.16 -24.20
C LYS A 145 -12.84 28.31 -23.18
N THR A 146 -12.86 27.61 -22.05
CA THR A 146 -11.68 27.43 -21.17
C THR A 146 -11.63 26.00 -20.62
N ASP A 147 -10.43 25.52 -20.28
CA ASP A 147 -10.17 24.13 -19.91
C ASP A 147 -11.15 23.60 -18.85
N PRO A 148 -11.71 22.39 -19.05
CA PRO A 148 -12.70 21.82 -18.15
C PRO A 148 -12.18 21.77 -16.72
N ILE A 149 -13.03 22.17 -15.76
CA ILE A 149 -12.72 22.03 -14.33
C ILE A 149 -12.75 20.53 -14.00
N LYS A 150 -11.59 19.99 -13.65
CA LYS A 150 -11.42 18.63 -13.15
C LYS A 150 -11.26 18.68 -11.64
N THR A 151 -12.10 17.92 -10.94
CA THR A 151 -11.99 17.71 -9.50
C THR A 151 -11.60 16.26 -9.24
N GLU A 152 -10.48 16.04 -8.57
CA GLU A 152 -10.01 14.73 -8.12
C GLU A 152 -10.01 14.70 -6.58
N ASN A 153 -10.76 13.76 -6.00
CA ASN A 153 -10.74 13.50 -4.56
C ASN A 153 -9.79 12.34 -4.27
N HIS A 154 -8.79 12.59 -3.43
CA HIS A 154 -7.78 11.62 -2.99
C HIS A 154 -7.99 11.34 -1.50
N VAL A 155 -8.46 10.14 -1.16
CA VAL A 155 -8.55 9.73 0.24
C VAL A 155 -7.17 9.37 0.74
N VAL A 156 -6.73 10.02 1.81
CA VAL A 156 -5.43 9.82 2.44
C VAL A 156 -5.65 9.21 3.82
N ASP A 157 -5.32 7.92 3.95
CA ASP A 157 -5.31 7.21 5.23
C ASP A 157 -3.86 7.05 5.73
N LYS A 158 -3.49 7.84 6.73
CA LYS A 158 -2.18 7.78 7.42
C LYS A 158 -2.29 7.07 8.76
N ARG A 159 -3.44 6.45 9.08
CA ARG A 159 -3.61 5.73 10.33
C ARG A 159 -2.73 4.48 10.34
N LYS A 160 -2.17 4.20 11.50
CA LYS A 160 -1.43 2.98 11.80
C LYS A 160 -2.07 2.24 12.94
N THR A 161 -2.02 0.93 12.84
CA THR A 161 -2.39 0.01 13.90
C THR A 161 -1.18 -0.21 14.79
N ILE A 162 -1.33 0.07 16.08
CA ILE A 162 -0.29 -0.09 17.10
C ILE A 162 -0.66 -1.30 17.95
N ILE A 163 0.24 -2.28 18.05
CA ILE A 163 0.10 -3.42 18.96
C ILE A 163 1.13 -3.27 20.08
N GLU A 164 0.68 -3.20 21.33
CA GLU A 164 1.56 -3.25 22.49
C GLU A 164 1.64 -4.68 23.03
N TYR A 165 2.85 -5.19 23.22
CA TYR A 165 3.06 -6.54 23.75
C TYR A 165 4.23 -6.63 24.72
N ARG A 166 4.15 -7.65 25.58
CA ARG A 166 5.18 -8.01 26.56
C ARG A 166 6.13 -9.06 26.00
N SER A 167 7.40 -8.90 26.31
CA SER A 167 8.45 -9.91 26.11
C SER A 167 9.18 -10.14 27.43
N VAL A 168 9.88 -11.27 27.55
CA VAL A 168 10.69 -11.62 28.74
C VAL A 168 11.66 -10.49 29.10
N ASN A 169 12.24 -9.84 28.10
CA ASN A 169 13.27 -8.81 28.30
C ASN A 169 12.71 -7.39 28.42
N ASN A 170 11.47 -7.16 27.97
CA ASN A 170 10.89 -5.83 27.95
C ASN A 170 9.36 -5.90 28.14
N PRO A 171 8.82 -5.28 29.21
CA PRO A 171 7.39 -5.26 29.46
C PRO A 171 6.58 -4.38 28.50
N LYS A 172 7.23 -3.55 27.66
CA LYS A 172 6.53 -2.71 26.67
C LYS A 172 7.29 -2.69 25.34
N ASN A 173 6.77 -3.45 24.39
CA ASN A 173 7.22 -3.44 23.00
C ASN A 173 6.06 -3.03 22.10
N TYR A 174 6.37 -2.51 20.92
CA TYR A 174 5.37 -2.04 19.96
C TYR A 174 5.62 -2.61 18.58
N ILE A 175 4.54 -2.97 17.90
CA ILE A 175 4.51 -3.22 16.46
C ILE A 175 3.60 -2.18 15.81
N PHE A 176 4.03 -1.71 14.65
CA PHE A 176 3.31 -0.72 13.86
C PHE A 176 2.93 -1.35 12.52
N LEU A 177 1.63 -1.43 12.24
CA LEU A 177 1.08 -1.93 10.99
C LEU A 177 0.23 -0.84 10.32
N ASP A 178 -0.14 -1.03 9.06
CA ASP A 178 -1.07 -0.13 8.38
C ASP A 178 -2.49 -0.19 9.00
N SER A 179 -3.37 0.68 8.54
CA SER A 179 -4.75 0.78 9.03
C SER A 179 -5.57 -0.48 8.77
N GLY A 180 -5.23 -1.28 7.74
CA GLY A 180 -5.91 -2.53 7.40
C GLY A 180 -5.81 -3.57 8.50
N ALA A 181 -4.67 -3.62 9.20
CA ALA A 181 -4.44 -4.57 10.29
C ALA A 181 -5.44 -4.40 11.46
N TYR A 182 -5.96 -3.19 11.70
CA TYR A 182 -6.91 -2.95 12.80
C TYR A 182 -8.19 -3.79 12.66
N ASN A 183 -8.77 -3.81 11.45
CA ASN A 183 -10.00 -4.58 11.20
C ASN A 183 -9.75 -6.09 11.34
N TYR A 184 -8.58 -6.56 10.90
CA TYR A 184 -8.18 -7.95 11.07
C TYR A 184 -8.07 -8.30 12.57
N LEU A 185 -7.38 -7.49 13.37
CA LEU A 185 -7.23 -7.73 14.80
C LEU A 185 -8.55 -7.64 15.56
N MET A 186 -9.45 -6.73 15.17
CA MET A 186 -10.80 -6.63 15.71
C MET A 186 -11.61 -7.93 15.48
N GLN A 187 -11.38 -8.64 14.38
CA GLN A 187 -12.02 -9.93 14.14
C GLN A 187 -11.39 -11.07 14.95
N MET A 188 -10.07 -11.01 15.16
CA MET A 188 -9.32 -12.13 15.75
C MET A 188 -9.15 -12.08 17.27
N ILE A 189 -9.02 -10.89 17.85
CA ILE A 189 -8.77 -10.65 19.28
C ILE A 189 -9.49 -9.38 19.78
N PRO A 190 -10.81 -9.21 19.54
CA PRO A 190 -11.55 -7.98 19.85
C PRO A 190 -11.40 -7.51 21.31
N GLU A 191 -11.24 -8.43 22.26
CA GLU A 191 -11.06 -8.14 23.68
C GLU A 191 -9.75 -7.41 24.01
N LYS A 192 -8.82 -7.35 23.06
CA LYS A 192 -7.55 -6.61 23.16
C LYS A 192 -7.64 -5.21 22.58
N GLU A 193 -8.78 -4.81 22.03
CA GLU A 193 -8.90 -3.45 21.53
C GLU A 193 -8.88 -2.43 22.67
N ARG A 194 -8.22 -1.30 22.43
CA ARG A 194 -8.30 -0.14 23.31
C ARG A 194 -8.65 1.10 22.50
N ASP A 195 -9.87 1.56 22.66
CA ASP A 195 -10.32 2.84 22.13
C ASP A 195 -9.58 3.99 22.85
N LEU A 196 -8.63 4.61 22.15
CA LEU A 196 -7.96 5.83 22.59
C LEU A 196 -8.83 7.05 22.27
N ARG A 197 -10.03 7.16 22.88
CA ARG A 197 -10.76 8.43 22.91
C ARG A 197 -10.15 9.32 23.99
N TYR A 198 -9.27 10.22 23.57
CA TYR A 198 -8.86 11.38 24.35
C TYR A 198 -9.21 12.64 23.57
#